data_AF-A0A7S1PU28-F1
#
_entry.id   AF-A0A7S1PU28-F1
#
_cell.length_a   1.000
_cell.length_b   1.000
_cell.length_c   1.000
_cell.angle_alpha   90.00
_cell.angle_beta   90.00
_cell.angle_gamma   90.00
#
_symmetry.space_group_name_H-M   'P 1'
#
loop_
_entity.id
_entity.type
_entity.pdbx_description
1 polymer ?
#
loop_
_entity_poly.entity_id
_entity_poly.type
_entity_poly.pdbx_seq_one_letter_code
_entity_poly.pdbx_strand_id
1 'polypeptide(L)'
;GEGSSRKTKGMVVHELRSPLHGIIGLANTLSQDESPLQKPLKMIGSSAERVLELITNFMDYNDLSEDPSMDVNRDTVDTVDISALVNESLARTKQAKDKRGKPMLKD
;
A
#
# COMPACT_ATOMS: atom_id res chain seq x y z
N GLY A 1 -19.04 6.71 -23.65
CA GLY A 1 -17.92 5.77 -23.85
C GLY A 1 -17.09 5.61 -22.59
N GLU A 2 -16.64 6.71 -21.98
CA GLU A 2 -15.58 6.70 -20.96
C GLU A 2 -16.05 6.33 -19.54
N GLY A 3 -17.25 6.76 -19.11
CA GLY A 3 -17.76 6.44 -17.76
C GLY A 3 -18.02 4.95 -17.48
N SER A 4 -18.17 4.12 -18.52
CA SER A 4 -18.29 2.65 -18.38
C SER A 4 -16.93 1.98 -18.10
N SER A 5 -15.85 2.51 -18.70
CA SER A 5 -14.50 2.00 -18.50
C SER A 5 -14.01 2.26 -17.07
N ARG A 6 -14.25 3.46 -16.51
CA ARG A 6 -13.87 3.80 -15.13
C ARG A 6 -14.54 2.90 -14.09
N LYS A 7 -15.86 2.69 -14.23
CA LYS A 7 -16.61 1.75 -13.36
C LYS A 7 -16.07 0.33 -13.44
N THR A 8 -15.63 -0.10 -14.62
CA THR A 8 -15.07 -1.44 -14.82
C THR A 8 -13.69 -1.57 -14.16
N LYS A 9 -12.80 -0.57 -14.31
CA LYS A 9 -11.48 -0.55 -13.63
C LYS A 9 -11.64 -0.60 -12.10
N GLY A 10 -12.49 0.26 -11.54
CA GLY A 10 -12.74 0.29 -10.09
C GLY A 10 -13.30 -1.03 -9.56
N MET A 11 -14.27 -1.63 -10.27
CA MET A 11 -14.85 -2.93 -9.90
C MET A 11 -13.80 -4.05 -9.90
N VAL A 12 -12.96 -4.13 -10.93
CA VAL A 12 -11.90 -5.14 -11.01
C VAL A 12 -10.92 -5.01 -9.84
N VAL A 13 -10.50 -3.80 -9.49
CA VAL A 13 -9.59 -3.61 -8.36
C VAL A 13 -10.27 -3.91 -7.02
N HIS A 14 -11.55 -3.57 -6.85
CA HIS A 14 -12.31 -3.96 -5.67
C HIS A 14 -12.39 -5.49 -5.51
N GLU A 15 -12.63 -6.23 -6.59
CA GLU A 15 -12.63 -7.69 -6.58
C GLU A 15 -11.24 -8.28 -6.32
N LEU A 16 -10.16 -7.61 -6.75
CA LEU A 16 -8.78 -8.04 -6.48
C LEU A 16 -8.33 -7.80 -5.03
N ARG A 17 -8.89 -6.79 -4.33
CA ARG A 17 -8.53 -6.50 -2.93
C ARG A 17 -8.83 -7.68 -2.01
N SER A 18 -9.98 -8.33 -2.17
CA SER A 18 -10.40 -9.46 -1.32
C SER A 18 -9.41 -10.64 -1.33
N PRO A 19 -9.06 -11.25 -2.50
CA PRO A 19 -8.11 -12.35 -2.54
C PRO A 19 -6.70 -11.93 -2.11
N LEU A 20 -6.26 -10.70 -2.40
CA LEU A 20 -4.95 -10.22 -1.95
C LEU A 20 -4.88 -10.10 -0.42
N HIS A 21 -5.88 -9.52 0.24
CA HIS A 21 -5.93 -9.50 1.70
C HIS A 21 -5.96 -10.91 2.30
N GLY A 22 -6.68 -11.85 1.66
CA GLY A 22 -6.68 -13.25 2.05
C GLY A 22 -5.27 -13.89 1.99
N ILE A 23 -4.55 -13.67 0.89
CA ILE A 23 -3.17 -14.17 0.71
C ILE A 23 -2.23 -13.55 1.76
N ILE A 24 -2.32 -12.23 1.98
CA ILE A 24 -1.49 -11.51 2.97
C ILE A 24 -1.76 -12.07 4.38
N GLY A 25 -3.03 -12.18 4.77
CA GLY A 25 -3.41 -12.69 6.09
C GLY A 25 -2.94 -14.13 6.32
N LEU A 26 -3.15 -15.02 5.35
CA LEU A 26 -2.71 -16.41 5.43
C LEU A 26 -1.17 -16.52 5.47
N ALA A 27 -0.48 -15.82 4.57
CA ALA A 27 0.98 -15.83 4.52
C ALA A 27 1.59 -15.30 5.82
N ASN A 28 1.05 -14.20 6.36
CA ASN A 28 1.50 -13.63 7.62
C ASN A 28 1.27 -14.59 8.79
N THR A 29 0.08 -15.19 8.88
CA THR A 29 -0.27 -16.15 9.95
C THR A 29 0.62 -17.38 9.90
N LEU A 30 0.74 -18.02 8.73
CA LEU A 30 1.53 -19.24 8.56
C LEU A 30 3.04 -18.99 8.71
N SER A 31 3.51 -17.76 8.48
CA SER A 31 4.93 -17.40 8.67
C SER A 31 5.33 -17.15 10.13
N GLN A 32 4.37 -17.15 11.06
CA GLN A 32 4.67 -17.05 12.50
C GLN A 32 5.34 -18.31 13.02
N ASP A 33 5.03 -19.47 12.42
CA ASP A 33 5.64 -20.74 12.78
C ASP A 33 7.09 -20.81 12.26
N GLU A 34 8.01 -21.24 13.12
CA GLU A 34 9.37 -21.56 12.72
C GLU A 34 9.38 -22.86 11.90
N SER A 35 9.21 -22.71 10.59
CA SER A 35 9.23 -23.81 9.63
C SER A 35 10.13 -23.49 8.44
N PRO A 36 10.55 -24.50 7.65
CA PRO A 36 11.23 -24.27 6.37
C PRO A 36 10.44 -23.39 5.40
N LEU A 37 9.12 -23.28 5.58
CA LEU A 37 8.23 -22.46 4.76
C LEU A 37 8.18 -20.99 5.23
N GLN A 38 8.72 -20.64 6.40
CA GLN A 38 8.65 -19.28 6.93
C GLN A 38 9.16 -18.23 5.92
N LYS A 39 10.33 -18.45 5.33
CA LYS A 39 10.93 -17.51 4.37
C LYS A 39 10.12 -17.45 3.06
N PRO A 40 9.74 -18.57 2.42
CA PRO A 40 8.79 -18.57 1.31
C PRO A 40 7.46 -17.85 1.61
N LEU A 41 6.87 -18.07 2.78
CA LEU A 41 5.60 -17.44 3.18
C LEU A 41 5.76 -15.93 3.35
N LYS A 42 6.83 -15.46 3.99
CA LYS A 42 7.16 -14.02 4.06
C LYS A 42 7.31 -13.40 2.67
N MET A 43 7.95 -14.12 1.74
CA MET A 43 8.07 -13.67 0.36
C MET A 43 6.69 -13.56 -0.32
N ILE A 44 5.82 -14.55 -0.16
CA ILE A 44 4.46 -14.54 -0.72
C ILE A 44 3.67 -13.35 -0.16
N GLY A 45 3.70 -13.15 1.17
CA GLY A 45 3.05 -12.01 1.83
C GLY A 45 3.53 -10.67 1.27
N SER A 46 4.85 -10.45 1.24
CA SER A 46 5.43 -9.21 0.68
C SER A 46 5.11 -9.00 -0.80
N SER A 47 5.00 -10.09 -1.59
CA SER A 47 4.64 -10.00 -3.00
C SER A 47 3.17 -9.61 -3.18
N ALA A 48 2.28 -10.18 -2.37
CA ALA A 48 0.86 -9.83 -2.39
C ALA A 48 0.62 -8.38 -1.92
N GLU A 49 1.32 -7.92 -0.87
CA GLU A 49 1.33 -6.52 -0.43
C GLU A 49 1.78 -5.60 -1.57
N ARG A 50 2.86 -5.96 -2.27
CA ARG A 50 3.36 -5.16 -3.39
C ARG A 50 2.38 -5.08 -4.55
N VAL A 51 1.68 -6.18 -4.86
CA VAL A 51 0.63 -6.18 -5.90
C VAL A 51 -0.54 -5.29 -5.47
N LEU A 52 -0.98 -5.37 -4.21
CA LEU A 52 -2.05 -4.53 -3.65
C LEU A 52 -1.71 -3.04 -3.72
N GLU A 53 -0.47 -2.67 -3.42
CA GLU A 53 0.02 -1.31 -3.55
C GLU A 53 0.01 -0.84 -5.02
N LEU A 54 0.50 -1.67 -5.95
CA LEU A 54 0.53 -1.36 -7.37
C LEU A 54 -0.86 -1.13 -7.96
N ILE A 55 -1.84 -1.98 -7.63
CA ILE A 55 -3.21 -1.82 -8.14
C ILE A 55 -3.88 -0.58 -7.53
N THR A 56 -3.57 -0.25 -6.27
CA THR A 56 -4.10 0.95 -5.60
C THR A 56 -3.53 2.20 -6.26
N ASN A 57 -2.21 2.28 -6.40
CA ASN A 57 -1.54 3.40 -7.09
C ASN A 57 -2.00 3.53 -8.55
N PHE A 58 -2.28 2.40 -9.23
CA PHE A 58 -2.82 2.42 -10.58
C PHE A 58 -4.22 3.04 -10.60
N MET A 59 -5.11 2.72 -9.67
CA MET A 59 -6.41 3.38 -9.58
C MET A 59 -6.28 4.87 -9.31
N ASP A 60 -5.48 5.24 -8.31
CA ASP A 60 -5.27 6.64 -7.93
C ASP A 60 -4.75 7.45 -9.13
N TYR A 61 -3.81 6.88 -9.90
CA TYR A 61 -3.34 7.49 -11.14
C TYR A 61 -4.45 7.65 -12.17
N ASN A 62 -5.27 6.63 -12.41
CA ASN A 62 -6.37 6.73 -13.38
C ASN A 62 -7.36 7.81 -12.94
N ASP A 63 -7.73 7.83 -11.66
CA ASP A 63 -8.67 8.80 -11.10
C ASP A 63 -8.15 10.24 -11.22
N LEU A 64 -6.87 10.47 -10.93
CA LEU A 64 -6.20 11.78 -11.10
C LEU A 64 -6.02 12.18 -12.56
N SER A 65 -5.75 11.23 -13.45
CA SER A 65 -5.50 11.51 -14.87
C SER A 65 -6.78 11.84 -15.66
N GLU A 66 -7.90 11.26 -15.26
CA GLU A 66 -9.21 11.45 -15.92
C GLU A 66 -9.96 12.66 -15.33
N ASP A 67 -9.65 13.09 -14.10
CA ASP A 67 -10.23 14.26 -13.47
C ASP A 67 -9.18 15.12 -12.76
N PRO A 68 -8.62 16.15 -13.43
CA PRO A 68 -7.68 17.08 -12.80
C PRO A 68 -8.31 17.96 -11.72
N SER A 69 -9.65 17.94 -11.61
CA SER A 69 -10.42 18.61 -10.55
C SER A 69 -10.81 17.68 -9.42
N MET A 70 -10.26 16.45 -9.36
CA MET A 70 -10.42 15.53 -8.23
C MET A 70 -10.42 16.32 -6.94
N ASP A 71 -11.58 16.30 -6.28
CA ASP A 71 -11.87 17.17 -5.16
C ASP A 71 -10.98 16.73 -4.00
N VAL A 72 -9.82 17.38 -3.90
CA VAL A 72 -8.94 17.24 -2.74
C VAL A 72 -9.83 17.52 -1.55
N ASN A 73 -9.86 16.62 -0.57
CA ASN A 73 -10.73 16.74 0.59
C ASN A 73 -10.40 18.03 1.37
N ARG A 74 -11.01 19.14 0.95
CA ARG A 74 -10.88 20.49 1.48
C ARG A 74 -11.93 20.78 2.54
N ASP A 75 -12.92 19.89 2.65
CA ASP A 75 -14.10 20.04 3.50
C ASP A 75 -13.94 19.41 4.89
N THR A 76 -12.78 18.86 5.22
CA THR A 76 -12.50 18.46 6.59
C THR A 76 -12.11 19.69 7.42
N VAL A 77 -12.93 19.98 8.43
CA VAL A 77 -12.66 20.94 9.53
C VAL A 77 -11.47 20.48 10.39
N ASP A 78 -10.95 19.27 10.13
CA ASP A 78 -9.76 18.71 10.75
C ASP A 78 -8.51 19.39 10.19
N THR A 79 -7.97 20.35 10.94
CA THR A 79 -6.66 20.90 10.66
C THR A 79 -5.61 19.80 10.75
N VAL A 80 -4.87 19.57 9.66
CA VAL A 80 -3.72 18.65 9.67
C VAL A 80 -2.56 19.31 10.42
N ASP A 81 -2.10 18.67 11.49
CA ASP A 81 -0.84 19.07 12.14
C ASP A 81 0.34 18.67 11.23
N ILE A 82 0.85 19.65 10.49
CA ILE A 82 1.99 19.48 9.60
C ILE A 82 3.24 19.03 10.35
N SER A 83 3.44 19.47 11.60
CA SER A 83 4.60 19.08 12.39
C SER A 83 4.53 17.60 12.75
N ALA A 84 3.35 17.13 13.14
CA ALA A 84 3.13 15.70 13.42
C ALA A 84 3.39 14.85 12.17
N LEU A 85 2.87 15.26 11.01
CA LEU A 85 3.06 14.55 9.74
C LEU A 85 4.54 14.48 9.33
N VAL A 86 5.27 15.59 9.44
CA VAL A 86 6.71 15.65 9.13
C VAL A 86 7.50 14.77 10.10
N ASN A 87 7.19 14.82 11.39
CA ASN A 87 7.87 14.01 12.40
C ASN A 87 7.64 12.51 12.20
N GLU A 88 6.42 12.10 11.86
CA GLU A 88 6.13 10.71 11.53
C GLU A 88 6.90 10.23 10.29
N SER A 89 6.89 11.04 9.24
CA SER A 89 7.63 10.77 8.00
C SER A 89 9.13 10.60 8.29
N LEU A 90 9.71 11.52 9.07
CA LEU A 90 11.11 11.46 9.48
C LEU A 90 11.42 10.22 10.32
N ALA A 91 10.54 9.85 11.25
CA ALA A 91 10.71 8.64 12.06
C ALA A 91 10.73 7.37 11.20
N ARG A 92 9.84 7.27 10.21
CA ARG A 92 9.81 6.17 9.24
C ARG A 92 11.10 6.12 8.41
N THR A 93 11.62 7.26 7.96
CA THR A 93 12.89 7.30 7.21
C THR A 93 14.09 6.91 8.08
N LYS A 94 14.15 7.31 9.35
CA LYS A 94 15.22 6.93 10.29
C LYS A 94 15.28 5.42 10.55
N GLN A 95 14.13 4.75 10.52
CA GLN A 95 14.03 3.30 10.72
C GLN A 95 14.25 2.49 9.44
N ALA A 96 14.44 3.15 8.30
CA ALA A 96 14.62 2.49 7.02
C ALA A 96 15.88 1.60 7.05
N LYS A 97 15.72 0.38 6.54
CA LYS A 97 16.79 -0.62 6.42
C LYS A 97 17.01 -0.94 4.95
N ASP A 98 18.26 -1.22 4.59
CA ASP A 98 18.59 -1.73 3.27
C ASP A 98 18.05 -3.17 3.07
N LYS A 99 18.20 -3.70 1.85
CA LYS A 99 17.80 -5.08 1.51
C LYS A 99 18.50 -6.18 2.34
N ARG A 100 19.53 -5.83 3.10
CA ARG A 100 20.30 -6.72 4.00
C ARG A 100 19.92 -6.51 5.46
N GLY A 101 18.94 -5.64 5.76
CA GLY A 101 18.49 -5.33 7.12
C GLY A 101 19.35 -4.32 7.86
N LYS A 102 20.33 -3.68 7.21
CA LYS A 102 21.20 -2.67 7.83
C LYS A 102 20.50 -1.31 7.83
N PRO A 103 20.53 -0.55 8.94
CA PRO A 103 20.01 0.82 8.96
C PRO A 103 20.61 1.67 7.83
N MET A 104 19.75 2.42 7.14
CA MET A 104 20.16 3.32 6.07
C MET A 104 20.85 4.58 6.59
N LEU A 105 20.46 5.04 7.79
CA LEU A 105 21.20 6.05 8.53
C LEU A 105 22.46 5.39 9.11
N LYS A 106 23.63 5.94 8.79
CA LYS A 106 24.88 5.60 9.48
C LYS A 106 24.99 6.53 10.69
N ASP A 107 25.47 5.99 11.82
CA ASP A 107 25.88 6.80 12.98
C ASP A 107 26.96 7.82 12.59
#